data_AF-A0A8J2YUX8-F1
#
_entry.id   AF-A0A8J2YUX8-F1
#
_cell.length_a   1.000
_cell.length_b   1.000
_cell.length_c   1.000
_cell.angle_alpha   90.00
_cell.angle_beta   90.00
_cell.angle_gamma   90.00
#
_symmetry.space_group_name_H-M   'P 1'
#
loop_
_entity.id
_entity.type
_entity.pdbx_description
1 polymer ?
#
loop_
_entity_poly.entity_id
_entity_poly.type
_entity_poly.pdbx_seq_one_letter_code
_entity_poly.pdbx_strand_id
1 'polypeptide(L)'
;MLKSGVFVSDTGQILDARPGELRWHLDYPRADFDLSAYAIRNLGFVWFKLETNGARLKLRADLFTTACFERVVRLVFEHRIERLVIEHEAEGEPAEVLHNINDIIARLDFLRGTTPGERPRDSYILETLDLGRLRHGKRRRLAETFAAWVRHRGQLPSDLEPLRRIGAFDGGHLLVNLEGKDQAIIRSWPSNIVCYSASESAQLIGRDLSDQPDSTFGHWAAKPYYEVVRSAAARLDLIEAVIRPPNGPSLVSRYERLLLPWRTSAGDFWVSGTSLNRSRRALRSAR
;
A
#
# COMPACT_ATOMS: atom_id res chain seq x y z
N MET A 1 -1.80 -30.43 15.58
CA MET A 1 -2.32 -30.00 14.26
C MET A 1 -3.66 -29.31 14.53
N LEU A 2 -3.72 -27.97 14.41
CA LEU A 2 -4.92 -27.17 14.69
C LEU A 2 -6.00 -27.46 13.63
N LYS A 3 -6.90 -28.42 13.89
CA LYS A 3 -8.07 -28.68 13.03
C LYS A 3 -9.20 -27.69 13.31
N SER A 4 -9.32 -27.20 14.55
CA SER A 4 -10.08 -26.01 14.93
C SER A 4 -9.19 -24.77 14.75
N GLY A 5 -9.77 -23.62 14.38
CA GLY A 5 -9.05 -22.35 14.43
C GLY A 5 -8.67 -21.98 15.88
N VAL A 6 -8.02 -20.85 16.05
CA VAL A 6 -7.73 -20.23 17.35
C VAL A 6 -8.26 -18.81 17.37
N PHE A 7 -8.60 -18.33 18.57
CA PHE A 7 -8.76 -16.91 18.83
C PHE A 7 -7.46 -16.35 19.42
N VAL A 8 -7.09 -15.16 18.98
CA VAL A 8 -6.05 -14.34 19.60
C VAL A 8 -6.76 -13.16 20.24
N SER A 9 -6.65 -13.01 21.55
CA SER A 9 -7.24 -11.89 22.29
C SER A 9 -6.54 -10.56 21.96
N ASP A 10 -7.14 -9.47 22.41
CA ASP A 10 -6.55 -8.12 22.41
C ASP A 10 -5.24 -8.03 23.22
N THR A 11 -5.02 -8.94 24.16
CA THR A 11 -3.77 -9.09 24.93
C THR A 11 -2.77 -10.07 24.30
N GLY A 12 -3.09 -10.65 23.13
CA GLY A 12 -2.21 -11.60 22.43
C GLY A 12 -2.21 -13.01 23.01
N GLN A 13 -3.18 -13.36 23.87
CA GLN A 13 -3.39 -14.72 24.37
C GLN A 13 -4.03 -15.59 23.27
N ILE A 14 -3.54 -16.81 23.09
CA ILE A 14 -4.18 -17.80 22.20
C ILE A 14 -5.21 -18.57 23.02
N LEU A 15 -6.43 -18.67 22.47
CA LEU A 15 -7.52 -19.51 22.96
C LEU A 15 -7.92 -20.47 21.84
N ASP A 16 -8.21 -21.73 22.16
CA ASP A 16 -8.76 -22.66 21.17
C ASP A 16 -10.13 -22.17 20.68
N ALA A 17 -10.45 -22.32 19.39
CA ALA A 17 -11.78 -21.98 18.88
C ALA A 17 -12.88 -22.98 19.30
N ARG A 18 -12.57 -23.95 20.16
CA ARG A 18 -13.60 -24.76 20.82
C ARG A 18 -14.52 -23.84 21.64
N PRO A 19 -15.86 -23.91 21.46
CA PRO A 19 -16.79 -22.97 22.10
C PRO A 19 -16.67 -22.83 23.61
N GLY A 20 -16.18 -23.86 24.30
CA GLY A 20 -15.99 -23.83 25.76
C GLY A 20 -14.95 -22.81 26.22
N GLU A 21 -13.80 -22.73 25.55
CA GLU A 21 -12.68 -21.91 26.04
C GLU A 21 -12.98 -20.42 25.92
N LEU A 22 -13.53 -19.98 24.78
CA LEU A 22 -13.96 -18.60 24.59
C LEU A 22 -15.09 -18.20 25.57
N ARG A 23 -16.04 -19.11 25.83
CA ARG A 23 -17.15 -18.87 26.78
C ARG A 23 -16.66 -18.66 28.20
N TRP A 24 -15.74 -19.51 28.68
CA TRP A 24 -15.16 -19.37 30.01
C TRP A 24 -14.29 -18.12 30.13
N HIS A 25 -13.51 -17.81 29.08
CA HIS A 25 -12.65 -16.64 29.08
C HIS A 25 -13.43 -15.32 29.14
N LEU A 26 -14.57 -15.25 28.45
CA LEU A 26 -15.42 -14.05 28.42
C LEU A 26 -16.51 -14.03 29.50
N ASP A 27 -16.56 -15.04 30.38
CA ASP A 27 -17.61 -15.22 31.39
C ASP A 27 -19.04 -15.27 30.83
N TYR A 28 -19.19 -15.91 29.65
CA TYR A 28 -20.47 -16.17 28.99
C TYR A 28 -20.71 -17.69 28.84
N PRO A 29 -20.91 -18.45 29.93
CA PRO A 29 -21.05 -19.92 29.87
C PRO A 29 -22.26 -20.39 29.04
N ARG A 30 -23.30 -19.55 28.93
CA ARG A 30 -24.52 -19.80 28.15
C ARG A 30 -24.86 -18.63 27.21
N ALA A 31 -23.90 -18.22 26.37
CA ALA A 31 -24.18 -17.23 25.33
C ALA A 31 -25.33 -17.69 24.42
N ASP A 32 -26.35 -16.84 24.28
CA ASP A 32 -27.50 -16.99 23.38
C ASP A 32 -27.30 -16.27 22.03
N PHE A 33 -26.10 -15.72 21.81
CA PHE A 33 -25.66 -15.07 20.57
C PHE A 33 -24.37 -15.69 20.03
N ASP A 34 -23.95 -15.29 18.82
CA ASP A 34 -22.66 -15.68 18.25
C ASP A 34 -21.51 -14.97 18.99
N LEU A 35 -21.03 -15.61 20.05
CA LEU A 35 -19.93 -15.13 20.89
C LEU A 35 -18.63 -14.92 20.11
N SER A 36 -18.39 -15.73 19.07
CA SER A 36 -17.19 -15.61 18.24
C SER A 36 -17.21 -14.32 17.44
N ALA A 37 -18.33 -14.07 16.76
CA ALA A 37 -18.51 -12.84 16.00
C ALA A 37 -18.56 -11.61 16.91
N TYR A 38 -19.13 -11.73 18.12
CA TYR A 38 -19.12 -10.67 19.11
C TYR A 38 -17.70 -10.32 19.58
N ALA A 39 -16.88 -11.33 19.90
CA ALA A 39 -15.51 -11.12 20.37
C ALA A 39 -14.65 -10.40 19.31
N ILE A 40 -14.78 -10.80 18.04
CA ILE A 40 -14.06 -10.16 16.93
C ILE A 40 -14.57 -8.72 16.73
N ARG A 41 -15.89 -8.51 16.73
CA ARG A 41 -16.49 -7.20 16.43
C ARG A 41 -16.30 -6.18 17.55
N ASN A 42 -16.26 -6.61 18.81
CA ASN A 42 -16.37 -5.68 19.95
C ASN A 42 -15.18 -5.73 20.90
N LEU A 43 -14.44 -6.84 20.95
CA LEU A 43 -13.39 -7.06 21.96
C LEU A 43 -11.97 -7.11 21.37
N GLY A 44 -11.82 -6.91 20.06
CA GLY A 44 -10.49 -6.92 19.42
C GLY A 44 -9.88 -8.30 19.23
N PHE A 45 -10.69 -9.35 19.32
CA PHE A 45 -10.23 -10.70 19.05
C PHE A 45 -9.97 -10.89 17.56
N VAL A 46 -8.97 -11.70 17.24
CA VAL A 46 -8.70 -12.17 15.89
C VAL A 46 -8.93 -13.67 15.84
N TRP A 47 -9.70 -14.14 14.89
CA TRP A 47 -9.81 -15.56 14.62
C TRP A 47 -8.81 -15.95 13.53
N PHE A 48 -8.00 -16.97 13.80
CA PHE A 48 -6.96 -17.46 12.90
C PHE A 48 -7.12 -18.96 12.69
N LYS A 49 -7.15 -19.41 11.44
CA LYS A 49 -7.32 -20.82 11.09
C LYS A 49 -6.35 -21.23 10.01
N LEU A 50 -5.65 -22.34 10.24
CA LEU A 50 -4.85 -23.00 9.21
C LEU A 50 -5.76 -23.71 8.20
N GLU A 51 -5.43 -23.58 6.92
CA GLU A 51 -6.08 -24.26 5.80
C GLU A 51 -5.03 -25.04 4.99
N THR A 52 -5.49 -25.92 4.09
CA THR A 52 -4.60 -26.77 3.27
C THR A 52 -3.54 -25.97 2.50
N ASN A 53 -3.90 -24.76 2.03
CA ASN A 53 -3.03 -23.91 1.21
C ASN A 53 -2.79 -22.54 1.86
N GLY A 54 -2.63 -22.49 3.19
CA GLY A 54 -2.29 -21.26 3.90
C GLY A 54 -3.09 -21.06 5.19
N ALA A 55 -3.54 -19.84 5.43
CA ALA A 55 -4.36 -19.52 6.58
C ALA A 55 -5.49 -18.55 6.23
N ARG A 56 -6.49 -18.52 7.10
CA ARG A 56 -7.57 -17.55 7.11
C ARG A 56 -7.54 -16.79 8.42
N LEU A 57 -7.73 -15.49 8.33
CA LEU A 57 -7.76 -14.59 9.46
C LEU A 57 -9.02 -13.75 9.36
N LYS A 58 -9.73 -13.59 10.47
CA LYS A 58 -10.91 -12.73 10.58
C LYS A 58 -10.69 -11.72 11.70
N LEU A 59 -10.82 -10.43 11.38
CA LEU A 59 -10.54 -9.34 12.31
C LEU A 59 -11.45 -8.13 12.11
N ARG A 60 -11.47 -7.26 13.11
CA ARG A 60 -11.89 -5.87 12.98
C ARG A 60 -10.66 -4.98 13.12
N ALA A 61 -10.22 -4.33 12.04
CA ALA A 61 -8.94 -3.60 11.99
C ALA A 61 -8.84 -2.53 13.08
N ASP A 62 -9.97 -1.91 13.38
CA ASP A 62 -10.13 -0.86 14.38
C ASP A 62 -9.80 -1.27 15.81
N LEU A 63 -9.87 -2.57 16.09
CA LEU A 63 -9.62 -3.17 17.40
C LEU A 63 -8.37 -4.07 17.38
N PHE A 64 -7.59 -4.05 16.29
CA PHE A 64 -6.43 -4.92 16.14
C PHE A 64 -5.23 -4.34 16.90
N THR A 65 -5.04 -4.79 18.14
CA THR A 65 -4.00 -4.29 19.05
C THR A 65 -2.59 -4.76 18.66
N THR A 66 -1.56 -4.12 19.22
CA THR A 66 -0.16 -4.53 19.03
C THR A 66 0.12 -5.95 19.55
N ALA A 67 -0.37 -6.30 20.75
CA ALA A 67 -0.19 -7.64 21.29
C ALA A 67 -0.85 -8.73 20.42
N CYS A 68 -2.04 -8.44 19.89
CA CYS A 68 -2.73 -9.33 18.96
C CYS A 68 -1.96 -9.46 17.64
N PHE A 69 -1.47 -8.34 17.08
CA PHE A 69 -0.63 -8.32 15.89
C PHE A 69 0.64 -9.15 16.04
N GLU A 70 1.43 -8.92 17.10
CA GLU A 70 2.66 -9.65 17.35
C GLU A 70 2.42 -11.17 17.42
N ARG A 71 1.32 -11.56 18.08
CA ARG A 71 0.93 -12.96 18.17
C ARG A 71 0.55 -13.55 16.82
N VAL A 72 -0.24 -12.83 16.01
CA VAL A 72 -0.62 -13.27 14.67
C VAL A 72 0.62 -13.37 13.76
N VAL A 73 1.52 -12.39 13.79
CA VAL A 73 2.79 -12.42 13.05
C VAL A 73 3.61 -13.65 13.43
N ARG A 74 3.69 -13.94 14.73
CA ARG A 74 4.36 -15.15 15.21
C ARG A 74 3.72 -16.44 14.66
N LEU A 75 2.39 -16.54 14.65
CA LEU A 75 1.68 -17.68 14.03
C LEU A 75 1.97 -17.80 12.53
N VAL A 76 2.03 -16.68 11.81
CA VAL A 76 2.39 -16.64 10.38
C VAL A 76 3.80 -17.21 10.15
N PHE A 77 4.78 -16.82 10.97
CA PHE A 77 6.15 -17.34 10.88
C PHE A 77 6.25 -18.81 11.29
N GLU A 78 5.68 -19.19 12.44
CA GLU A 78 5.74 -20.54 12.99
C GLU A 78 5.15 -21.58 12.02
N HIS A 79 4.07 -21.22 11.32
CA HIS A 79 3.42 -22.08 10.34
C HIS A 79 3.87 -21.85 8.90
N ARG A 80 4.87 -20.98 8.66
CA ARG A 80 5.39 -20.62 7.33
C ARG A 80 4.26 -20.28 6.35
N ILE A 81 3.34 -19.42 6.77
CA ILE A 81 2.18 -19.05 5.97
C ILE A 81 2.63 -18.15 4.81
N GLU A 82 2.53 -18.68 3.59
CA GLU A 82 2.80 -17.94 2.35
C GLU A 82 1.53 -17.44 1.66
N ARG A 83 0.35 -17.82 2.15
CA ARG A 83 -0.95 -17.35 1.66
C ARG A 83 -1.89 -17.10 2.82
N LEU A 84 -2.36 -15.86 2.95
CA LEU A 84 -3.31 -15.47 3.98
C LEU A 84 -4.56 -14.88 3.34
N VAL A 85 -5.72 -15.38 3.75
CA VAL A 85 -7.01 -14.75 3.46
C VAL A 85 -7.40 -13.90 4.67
N ILE A 86 -7.63 -12.60 4.48
CA ILE A 86 -8.10 -11.70 5.53
C ILE A 86 -9.58 -11.39 5.27
N GLU A 87 -10.43 -11.73 6.22
CA GLU A 87 -11.85 -11.38 6.26
C GLU A 87 -12.05 -10.24 7.25
N HIS A 88 -12.63 -9.14 6.79
CA HIS A 88 -12.95 -7.99 7.63
C HIS A 88 -14.36 -8.13 8.18
N GLU A 89 -14.53 -7.87 9.47
CA GLU A 89 -15.86 -7.80 10.10
C GLU A 89 -16.56 -6.44 9.89
N ALA A 90 -15.93 -5.50 9.19
CA ALA A 90 -16.58 -4.27 8.76
C ALA A 90 -17.53 -4.56 7.57
N GLU A 91 -18.71 -3.95 7.59
CA GLU A 91 -19.72 -4.16 6.55
C GLU A 91 -19.23 -3.70 5.17
N GLY A 92 -19.33 -4.58 4.17
CA GLY A 92 -19.04 -4.27 2.77
C GLY A 92 -17.56 -4.39 2.33
N GLU A 93 -16.63 -4.72 3.23
CA GLU A 93 -15.23 -4.93 2.84
C GLU A 93 -15.00 -6.34 2.28
N PRO A 94 -14.48 -6.49 1.05
CA PRO A 94 -14.22 -7.81 0.47
C PRO A 94 -13.05 -8.50 1.17
N ALA A 95 -13.07 -9.83 1.17
CA ALA A 95 -11.94 -10.61 1.66
C ALA A 95 -10.69 -10.34 0.81
N GLU A 96 -9.55 -10.17 1.47
CA GLU A 96 -8.26 -9.96 0.82
C GLU A 96 -7.47 -11.26 0.75
N VAL A 97 -6.84 -11.52 -0.39
CA VAL A 97 -5.91 -12.65 -0.55
C VAL A 97 -4.51 -12.13 -0.76
N LEU A 98 -3.67 -12.39 0.22
CA LEU A 98 -2.25 -12.05 0.22
C LEU A 98 -1.44 -13.29 -0.09
N HIS A 99 -0.35 -13.07 -0.81
CA HIS A 99 0.65 -14.07 -1.12
C HIS A 99 1.98 -13.56 -0.61
N ASN A 100 2.88 -14.46 -0.23
CA ASN A 100 4.16 -14.20 0.41
C ASN A 100 4.08 -13.58 1.81
N ILE A 101 5.06 -13.92 2.65
CA ILE A 101 5.10 -13.52 4.06
C ILE A 101 5.28 -12.01 4.24
N ASN A 102 6.05 -11.35 3.37
CA ASN A 102 6.35 -9.92 3.51
C ASN A 102 5.10 -9.05 3.27
N ASP A 103 4.30 -9.38 2.26
CA ASP A 103 3.03 -8.71 2.00
C ASP A 103 2.00 -8.99 3.10
N ILE A 104 2.02 -10.20 3.67
CA ILE A 104 1.19 -10.56 4.83
C ILE A 104 1.54 -9.68 6.03
N ILE A 105 2.81 -9.66 6.45
CA ILE A 105 3.22 -8.87 7.62
C ILE A 105 2.96 -7.39 7.40
N ALA A 106 3.29 -6.87 6.21
CA ALA A 106 3.01 -5.48 5.87
C ALA A 106 1.52 -5.13 5.94
N ARG A 107 0.64 -6.01 5.43
CA ARG A 107 -0.80 -5.76 5.49
C ARG A 107 -1.33 -5.86 6.92
N LEU A 108 -0.89 -6.82 7.72
CA LEU A 108 -1.29 -6.92 9.13
C LEU A 108 -0.85 -5.70 9.93
N ASP A 109 0.39 -5.25 9.72
CA ASP A 109 0.94 -4.08 10.38
C ASP A 109 0.24 -2.79 9.89
N PHE A 110 -0.17 -2.75 8.63
CA PHE A 110 -1.04 -1.70 8.11
C PHE A 110 -2.44 -1.72 8.78
N LEU A 111 -3.04 -2.89 8.98
CA LEU A 111 -4.36 -3.01 9.61
C LEU A 111 -4.32 -2.58 11.08
N ARG A 112 -3.30 -3.00 11.83
CA ARG A 112 -3.05 -2.57 13.21
C ARG A 112 -3.01 -1.04 13.33
N GLY A 113 -2.26 -0.38 12.44
CA GLY A 113 -2.05 1.06 12.52
C GLY A 113 -1.19 1.51 13.68
N THR A 114 -1.28 2.80 14.01
CA THR A 114 -0.58 3.40 15.15
C THR A 114 -1.48 3.39 16.37
N THR A 115 -1.03 2.71 17.42
CA THR A 115 -1.66 2.78 18.75
C THR A 115 -1.38 4.14 19.40
N PRO A 116 -2.31 4.73 20.18
CA PRO A 116 -2.03 5.95 20.94
C PRO A 116 -0.76 5.80 21.78
N GLY A 117 0.18 6.73 21.63
CA GLY A 117 1.46 6.73 22.35
C GLY A 117 2.63 6.03 21.63
N GLU A 118 2.39 5.31 20.53
CA GLU A 118 3.48 4.82 19.69
C GLU A 118 4.08 5.96 18.85
N ARG A 119 5.41 5.96 18.68
CA ARG A 119 6.04 6.87 17.72
C ARG A 119 5.46 6.60 16.33
N PRO A 120 5.02 7.63 15.60
CA PRO A 120 4.64 7.45 14.20
C PRO A 120 5.77 6.75 13.47
N ARG A 121 5.45 5.75 12.62
CA ARG A 121 6.45 5.13 11.73
C ARG A 121 7.25 6.22 11.01
N ASP A 122 8.46 5.89 10.59
CA ASP A 122 9.18 6.67 9.58
C ASP A 122 8.19 7.02 8.48
N SER A 123 7.97 8.33 8.28
CA SER A 123 6.80 8.79 7.52
C SER A 123 6.86 8.34 6.06
N TYR A 124 8.02 7.89 5.57
CA TYR A 124 8.25 7.51 4.19
C TYR A 124 9.29 6.39 4.07
N ILE A 125 8.87 5.22 3.58
CA ILE A 125 9.71 4.07 3.27
C ILE A 125 9.75 3.93 1.74
N LEU A 126 10.94 3.72 1.20
CA LEU A 126 11.17 3.39 -0.20
C LEU A 126 12.09 2.18 -0.31
N GLU A 127 11.63 1.17 -1.04
CA GLU A 127 12.42 0.00 -1.42
C GLU A 127 12.49 -0.06 -2.95
N THR A 128 13.69 -0.05 -3.52
CA THR A 128 13.85 -0.27 -4.96
C THR A 128 13.77 -1.76 -5.27
N LEU A 129 12.85 -2.10 -6.17
CA LEU A 129 12.51 -3.46 -6.54
C LEU A 129 13.19 -3.87 -7.85
N ASP A 130 13.39 -5.18 -8.01
CA ASP A 130 13.80 -5.77 -9.28
C ASP A 130 12.73 -5.60 -10.39
N LEU A 131 13.16 -5.16 -11.58
CA LEU A 131 12.28 -4.96 -12.74
C LEU A 131 11.67 -6.28 -13.24
N GLY A 132 12.27 -7.43 -12.97
CA GLY A 132 11.72 -8.76 -13.27
C GLY A 132 10.37 -9.01 -12.60
N ARG A 133 10.04 -8.28 -11.50
CA ARG A 133 8.71 -8.34 -10.88
C ARG A 133 7.57 -7.91 -11.82
N LEU A 134 7.87 -7.11 -12.84
CA LEU A 134 6.90 -6.67 -13.87
C LEU A 134 6.29 -7.84 -14.66
N ARG A 135 6.93 -9.03 -14.66
CA ARG A 135 6.39 -10.25 -15.31
C ARG A 135 5.08 -10.75 -14.68
N HIS A 136 4.77 -10.32 -13.46
CA HIS A 136 3.57 -10.76 -12.74
C HIS A 136 2.30 -10.08 -13.30
N GLY A 137 1.24 -10.85 -13.57
CA GLY A 137 0.01 -10.36 -14.23
C GLY A 137 -0.66 -9.15 -13.56
N LYS A 138 -0.66 -9.07 -12.22
CA LYS A 138 -1.15 -7.89 -11.46
C LYS A 138 -0.44 -6.56 -11.80
N ARG A 139 0.73 -6.61 -12.46
CA ARG A 139 1.54 -5.45 -12.87
C ARG A 139 1.48 -5.20 -14.37
N ARG A 140 0.51 -5.77 -15.09
CA ARG A 140 0.37 -5.65 -16.55
C ARG A 140 0.56 -4.21 -17.04
N ARG A 141 -0.12 -3.24 -16.42
CA ARG A 141 -0.01 -1.82 -16.78
C ARG A 141 1.43 -1.29 -16.66
N LEU A 142 2.11 -1.57 -15.54
CA LEU A 142 3.51 -1.18 -15.35
C LEU A 142 4.41 -1.83 -16.41
N ALA A 143 4.19 -3.12 -16.68
CA ALA A 143 4.94 -3.87 -17.69
C ALA A 143 4.75 -3.31 -19.10
N GLU A 144 3.52 -2.93 -19.48
CA GLU A 144 3.21 -2.32 -20.77
C GLU A 144 3.92 -0.96 -20.93
N THR A 145 3.94 -0.14 -19.87
CA THR A 145 4.66 1.15 -19.89
C THR A 145 6.16 0.93 -20.03
N PHE A 146 6.73 -0.02 -19.27
CA PHE A 146 8.15 -0.36 -19.37
C PHE A 146 8.52 -0.87 -20.76
N ALA A 147 7.70 -1.75 -21.34
CA ALA A 147 7.93 -2.28 -22.68
C ALA A 147 7.94 -1.18 -23.75
N ALA A 148 7.06 -0.18 -23.63
CA ALA A 148 7.08 0.98 -24.52
C ALA A 148 8.37 1.80 -24.38
N TRP A 149 8.81 2.05 -23.14
CA TRP A 149 10.08 2.74 -22.90
C TRP A 149 11.28 2.01 -23.49
N VAL A 150 11.35 0.68 -23.32
CA VAL A 150 12.38 -0.16 -23.94
C VAL A 150 12.33 -0.08 -25.46
N ARG A 151 11.13 -0.17 -26.08
CA ARG A 151 10.95 -0.09 -27.53
C ARG A 151 11.50 1.21 -28.11
N HIS A 152 11.31 2.31 -27.40
CA HIS A 152 11.81 3.63 -27.79
C HIS A 152 13.22 3.92 -27.26
N ARG A 153 13.89 2.96 -26.60
CA ARG A 153 15.24 3.11 -26.03
C ARG A 153 15.37 4.35 -25.15
N GLY A 154 14.33 4.67 -24.39
CA GLY A 154 14.24 5.86 -23.54
C GLY A 154 14.20 7.20 -24.28
N GLN A 155 13.95 7.21 -25.58
CA GLN A 155 13.66 8.44 -26.33
C GLN A 155 12.17 8.74 -26.26
N LEU A 156 11.81 9.98 -25.92
CA LEU A 156 10.44 10.45 -25.99
C LEU A 156 10.06 10.60 -27.47
N PRO A 157 9.07 9.86 -27.98
CA PRO A 157 8.65 10.00 -29.37
C PRO A 157 8.05 11.41 -29.59
N SER A 158 8.28 11.99 -30.77
CA SER A 158 7.69 13.28 -31.16
C SER A 158 6.17 13.21 -31.26
N ASP A 159 5.64 12.04 -31.59
CA ASP A 159 4.22 11.70 -31.51
C ASP A 159 3.94 11.01 -30.18
N LEU A 160 3.18 11.64 -29.29
CA LEU A 160 2.84 11.10 -27.97
C LEU A 160 1.68 10.09 -28.03
N GLU A 161 1.01 9.89 -29.18
CA GLU A 161 -0.12 8.96 -29.32
C GLU A 161 0.19 7.50 -28.94
N PRO A 162 1.34 6.90 -29.28
CA PRO A 162 1.69 5.56 -28.83
C PRO A 162 1.80 5.44 -27.31
N LEU A 163 2.20 6.53 -26.65
CA LEU A 163 2.29 6.60 -25.18
C LEU A 163 0.91 6.89 -24.55
N ARG A 164 0.07 7.72 -25.17
CA ARG A 164 -1.35 7.89 -24.76
C ARG A 164 -2.11 6.57 -24.79
N ARG A 165 -1.98 5.79 -25.86
CA ARG A 165 -2.66 4.49 -26.04
C ARG A 165 -2.36 3.45 -24.96
N ILE A 166 -1.20 3.50 -24.31
CA ILE A 166 -0.86 2.62 -23.17
C ILE A 166 -1.20 3.27 -21.82
N GLY A 167 -1.96 4.36 -21.86
CA GLY A 167 -2.38 5.15 -20.72
C GLY A 167 -1.33 6.11 -20.19
N ALA A 168 -0.13 6.21 -20.79
CA ALA A 168 1.02 6.97 -20.26
C ALA A 168 0.74 8.47 -20.04
N PHE A 169 -0.29 9.01 -20.69
CA PHE A 169 -0.65 10.43 -20.60
C PHE A 169 -2.14 10.71 -20.36
N ASP A 170 -2.99 9.68 -20.29
CA ASP A 170 -4.44 9.82 -20.18
C ASP A 170 -4.93 9.86 -18.71
N GLY A 171 -4.21 10.61 -17.87
CA GLY A 171 -4.49 10.68 -16.42
C GLY A 171 -4.08 9.41 -15.66
N GLY A 172 -3.29 8.54 -16.27
CA GLY A 172 -2.78 7.32 -15.64
C GLY A 172 -1.43 7.43 -14.94
N HIS A 173 -0.66 8.45 -15.34
CA HIS A 173 0.74 8.61 -14.97
C HIS A 173 1.00 10.05 -14.56
N LEU A 174 1.91 10.21 -13.61
CA LEU A 174 2.51 11.48 -13.28
C LEU A 174 3.60 11.77 -14.31
N LEU A 175 3.45 12.86 -15.06
CA LEU A 175 4.46 13.32 -16.01
C LEU A 175 5.20 14.51 -15.42
N VAL A 176 6.52 14.40 -15.39
CA VAL A 176 7.41 15.41 -14.85
C VAL A 176 8.44 15.75 -15.90
N ASN A 177 8.63 17.04 -16.17
CA ASN A 177 9.70 17.55 -17.00
C ASN A 177 10.78 18.11 -16.06
N LEU A 178 12.03 17.69 -16.25
CA LEU A 178 13.14 18.26 -15.50
C LEU A 178 13.65 19.48 -16.27
N GLU A 179 13.28 20.65 -15.79
CA GLU A 179 13.79 21.92 -16.32
C GLU A 179 15.13 22.22 -15.63
N GLY A 180 16.21 22.17 -16.41
CA GLY A 180 17.56 22.25 -15.83
C GLY A 180 17.91 21.01 -14.98
N LYS A 181 18.72 21.20 -13.93
CA LYS A 181 19.17 20.11 -13.05
C LYS A 181 18.40 20.01 -11.72
N ASP A 182 17.64 21.05 -11.38
CA ASP A 182 17.18 21.26 -10.01
C ASP A 182 15.66 21.42 -9.88
N GLN A 183 14.92 21.42 -10.99
CA GLN A 183 13.46 21.56 -10.97
C GLN A 183 12.76 20.40 -11.67
N ALA A 184 11.72 19.88 -11.03
CA ALA A 184 10.91 18.76 -11.49
C ALA A 184 9.48 19.24 -11.73
N ILE A 185 9.24 19.89 -12.86
CA ILE A 185 7.96 20.53 -13.16
C ILE A 185 6.91 19.49 -13.54
N ILE A 186 5.80 19.47 -12.80
CA ILE A 186 4.65 18.60 -13.08
C ILE A 186 3.95 19.08 -14.35
N ARG A 187 3.82 18.19 -15.35
CA ARG A 187 3.13 18.47 -16.62
C ARG A 187 1.79 17.76 -16.75
N SER A 188 1.62 16.67 -16.02
CA SER A 188 0.35 15.95 -15.95
C SER A 188 0.24 15.22 -14.63
N TRP A 189 -0.95 15.26 -14.03
CA TRP A 189 -1.27 14.57 -12.78
C TRP A 189 -2.28 13.46 -13.02
N PRO A 190 -2.08 12.26 -12.47
CA PRO A 190 -2.95 11.16 -12.76
C PRO A 190 -4.17 11.11 -11.84
N SER A 191 -5.33 10.81 -12.43
CA SER A 191 -6.63 10.71 -11.75
C SER A 191 -6.71 9.57 -10.74
N ASN A 192 -5.84 8.55 -10.87
CA ASN A 192 -5.77 7.44 -9.92
C ASN A 192 -4.94 7.75 -8.65
N ILE A 193 -4.29 8.93 -8.58
CA ILE A 193 -3.65 9.43 -7.36
C ILE A 193 -4.67 10.27 -6.58
N VAL A 194 -5.43 9.60 -5.71
CA VAL A 194 -6.53 10.22 -4.96
C VAL A 194 -6.11 10.76 -3.57
N CYS A 195 -4.86 11.21 -3.43
CA CYS A 195 -4.37 11.77 -2.15
C CYS A 195 -4.73 13.24 -1.97
N TYR A 196 -5.08 13.91 -3.07
CA TYR A 196 -5.58 15.27 -3.09
C TYR A 196 -6.92 15.28 -3.84
N SER A 197 -7.75 16.29 -3.59
CA SER A 197 -8.94 16.53 -4.39
C SER A 197 -8.58 16.82 -5.86
N ALA A 198 -9.56 16.73 -6.76
CA ALA A 198 -9.34 17.04 -8.17
C ALA A 198 -8.88 18.49 -8.39
N SER A 199 -9.40 19.43 -7.60
CA SER A 199 -9.02 20.84 -7.66
C SER A 199 -7.59 21.06 -7.18
N GLU A 200 -7.22 20.48 -6.03
CA GLU A 200 -5.84 20.54 -5.51
C GLU A 200 -4.85 19.91 -6.48
N SER A 201 -5.19 18.76 -7.06
CA SER A 201 -4.35 18.07 -8.05
C SER A 201 -4.13 18.91 -9.32
N ALA A 202 -5.16 19.60 -9.80
CA ALA A 202 -5.06 20.48 -10.96
C ALA A 202 -4.13 21.67 -10.70
N GLN A 203 -4.12 22.20 -9.48
CA GLN A 203 -3.24 23.30 -9.08
C GLN A 203 -1.75 22.91 -8.99
N LEU A 204 -1.43 21.61 -9.00
CA LEU A 204 -0.04 21.14 -9.01
C LEU A 204 0.58 21.16 -10.40
N ILE A 205 -0.22 21.21 -11.46
CA ILE A 205 0.29 21.26 -12.82
C ILE A 205 1.02 22.60 -13.03
N GLY A 206 2.25 22.52 -13.54
CA GLY A 206 3.15 23.66 -13.73
C GLY A 206 4.01 24.01 -12.51
N ARG A 207 3.84 23.32 -11.37
CA ARG A 207 4.65 23.52 -10.16
C ARG A 207 5.76 22.48 -10.07
N ASP A 208 6.77 22.77 -9.24
CA ASP A 208 7.75 21.75 -8.88
C ASP A 208 7.08 20.60 -8.12
N LEU A 209 7.54 19.37 -8.37
CA LEU A 209 7.12 18.18 -7.67
C LEU A 209 7.38 18.25 -6.15
N SER A 210 8.36 19.04 -5.71
CA SER A 210 8.60 19.33 -4.28
C SER A 210 7.52 20.20 -3.65
N ASP A 211 6.80 21.00 -4.44
CA ASP A 211 5.82 22.00 -3.98
C ASP A 211 4.43 21.41 -3.74
N GLN A 212 4.38 20.13 -3.37
CA GLN A 212 3.14 19.48 -2.97
C GLN A 212 2.63 20.03 -1.63
N PRO A 213 1.31 19.93 -1.36
CA PRO A 213 0.71 20.43 -0.12
C PRO A 213 1.34 19.85 1.16
N ASP A 214 1.67 18.55 1.15
CA ASP A 214 2.59 17.97 2.13
C ASP A 214 4.01 18.21 1.64
N SER A 215 4.62 19.31 2.09
CA SER A 215 5.96 19.72 1.64
C SER A 215 7.03 18.67 1.97
N THR A 216 6.91 17.99 3.11
CA THR A 216 7.87 16.96 3.52
C THR A 216 7.77 15.76 2.58
N PHE A 217 6.54 15.32 2.28
CA PHE A 217 6.32 14.27 1.28
C PHE A 217 6.78 14.70 -0.11
N GLY A 218 6.48 15.92 -0.55
CA GLY A 218 6.86 16.44 -1.86
C GLY A 218 8.37 16.37 -2.09
N HIS A 219 9.16 16.95 -1.18
CA HIS A 219 10.62 16.93 -1.25
C HIS A 219 11.18 15.50 -1.25
N TRP A 220 10.62 14.62 -0.42
CA TRP A 220 11.03 13.22 -0.39
C TRP A 220 10.68 12.48 -1.69
N ALA A 221 9.45 12.66 -2.19
CA ALA A 221 8.92 11.97 -3.35
C ALA A 221 9.58 12.41 -4.67
N ALA A 222 10.14 13.62 -4.71
CA ALA A 222 10.86 14.17 -5.85
C ALA A 222 12.26 13.58 -6.04
N LYS A 223 12.97 13.18 -4.97
CA LYS A 223 14.35 12.66 -5.06
C LYS A 223 14.54 11.57 -6.12
N PRO A 224 13.69 10.52 -6.19
CA PRO A 224 13.87 9.45 -7.18
C PRO A 224 13.70 9.93 -8.63
N TYR A 225 12.98 11.03 -8.90
CA TYR A 225 12.84 11.59 -10.24
C TYR A 225 14.16 12.16 -10.76
N TYR A 226 14.90 12.87 -9.90
CA TYR A 226 16.24 13.35 -10.23
C TYR A 226 17.23 12.20 -10.42
N GLU A 227 17.13 11.15 -9.59
CA GLU A 227 18.02 9.99 -9.66
C GLU A 227 17.86 9.18 -10.94
N VAL A 228 16.62 8.94 -11.42
CA VAL A 228 16.40 8.17 -12.66
C VAL A 228 16.87 8.92 -13.90
N VAL A 229 16.80 10.26 -13.90
CA VAL A 229 17.35 11.06 -14.99
C VAL A 229 18.87 10.97 -15.00
N ARG A 230 19.51 11.09 -13.84
CA ARG A 230 20.98 10.98 -13.70
C ARG A 230 21.51 9.62 -14.14
N SER A 231 20.83 8.54 -13.78
CA SER A 231 21.23 7.17 -14.15
C SER A 231 20.78 6.77 -15.56
N ALA A 232 19.82 7.50 -16.13
CA ALA A 232 19.13 7.16 -17.37
C ALA A 232 18.55 5.72 -17.38
N ALA A 233 18.18 5.21 -16.20
CA ALA A 233 17.67 3.87 -16.02
C ALA A 233 16.23 3.88 -15.48
N ALA A 234 15.43 2.93 -15.98
CA ALA A 234 14.12 2.65 -15.41
C ALA A 234 14.25 2.15 -13.97
N ARG A 235 13.27 2.49 -13.13
CA ARG A 235 13.27 2.16 -11.71
C ARG A 235 11.88 1.76 -11.25
N LEU A 236 11.78 0.64 -10.54
CA LEU A 236 10.56 0.23 -9.85
C LEU A 236 10.79 0.38 -8.35
N ASP A 237 9.90 1.10 -7.67
CA ASP A 237 9.95 1.28 -6.23
C ASP A 237 8.68 0.70 -5.58
N LEU A 238 8.81 0.16 -4.37
CA LEU A 238 7.72 -0.01 -3.41
C LEU A 238 7.80 1.15 -2.41
N ILE A 239 6.70 1.87 -2.29
CA ILE A 239 6.58 3.04 -1.43
C ILE A 239 5.54 2.75 -0.36
N GLU A 240 5.87 3.08 0.88
CA GLU A 240 4.93 3.23 1.98
C GLU A 240 5.09 4.64 2.55
N ALA A 241 4.04 5.45 2.48
CA ALA A 241 4.13 6.87 2.81
C ALA A 241 2.91 7.33 3.61
N VAL A 242 3.17 8.18 4.60
CA VAL A 242 2.17 8.98 5.31
C VAL A 242 2.06 10.33 4.62
N ILE A 243 0.96 10.55 3.90
CA ILE A 243 0.68 11.79 3.15
C ILE A 243 -0.29 12.64 3.97
N ARG A 244 0.04 13.91 4.20
CA ARG A 244 -0.78 14.84 4.98
C ARG A 244 -1.44 15.86 4.05
N PRO A 245 -2.60 15.54 3.45
CA PRO A 245 -3.31 16.51 2.63
C PRO A 245 -3.69 17.74 3.48
N PRO A 246 -3.80 18.92 2.85
CA PRO A 246 -4.06 20.16 3.58
C PRO A 246 -5.48 20.15 4.16
N ASN A 247 -6.41 19.51 3.46
CA ASN A 247 -7.81 19.34 3.86
C ASN A 247 -8.11 17.84 3.97
N GLY A 248 -8.09 17.31 5.19
CA GLY A 248 -8.53 15.94 5.46
C GLY A 248 -7.60 15.17 6.40
N PRO A 249 -7.94 13.90 6.68
CA PRO A 249 -7.09 13.06 7.51
C PRO A 249 -5.79 12.72 6.77
N SER A 250 -4.70 12.57 7.52
CA SER A 250 -3.47 12.01 6.97
C SER A 250 -3.75 10.61 6.40
N LEU A 251 -3.06 10.22 5.35
CA LEU A 251 -3.28 8.97 4.62
C LEU A 251 -2.02 8.12 4.71
N VAL A 252 -2.15 6.85 5.10
CA VAL A 252 -1.10 5.85 4.83
C VAL A 252 -1.38 5.24 3.47
N SER A 253 -0.43 5.32 2.55
CA SER A 253 -0.50 4.76 1.22
C SER A 253 0.66 3.81 1.00
N ARG A 254 0.36 2.59 0.51
CA ARG A 254 1.36 1.64 0.03
C ARG A 254 1.12 1.38 -1.44
N TYR A 255 2.13 1.58 -2.27
CA TYR A 255 2.01 1.44 -3.72
C TYR A 255 3.34 1.11 -4.37
N GLU A 256 3.29 0.47 -5.52
CA GLU A 256 4.45 0.37 -6.39
C GLU A 256 4.46 1.53 -7.38
N ARG A 257 5.63 2.06 -7.71
CA ARG A 257 5.81 3.13 -8.69
C ARG A 257 6.91 2.77 -9.67
N LEU A 258 6.59 2.76 -10.95
CA LEU A 258 7.55 2.64 -12.04
C LEU A 258 7.90 4.04 -12.53
N LEU A 259 9.18 4.42 -12.48
CA LEU A 259 9.73 5.64 -13.02
C LEU A 259 10.53 5.34 -14.29
N LEU A 260 10.24 6.08 -15.36
CA LEU A 260 10.86 5.89 -16.67
C LEU A 260 11.41 7.24 -17.17
N PRO A 261 12.74 7.40 -17.26
CA PRO A 261 13.35 8.62 -17.76
C PRO A 261 13.35 8.65 -19.29
N TRP A 262 12.84 9.71 -19.88
CA TRP A 262 12.78 9.94 -21.32
C TRP A 262 13.68 11.10 -21.72
N ARG A 263 14.29 11.01 -22.90
CA ARG A 263 15.06 12.09 -23.53
C ARG A 263 14.32 12.61 -24.75
N THR A 264 14.22 13.92 -24.91
CA THR A 264 13.71 14.51 -26.16
C THR A 264 14.82 14.68 -27.18
N SER A 265 14.46 14.90 -28.44
CA SER A 265 15.42 15.28 -29.49
C SER A 265 16.12 16.62 -29.21
N ALA A 266 15.49 17.50 -28.42
CA ALA A 266 16.06 18.78 -27.98
C ALA A 266 17.04 18.62 -26.80
N GLY A 267 17.16 17.42 -26.23
CA GLY A 267 18.04 17.13 -25.08
C GLY A 267 17.38 17.30 -23.72
N ASP A 268 16.08 17.60 -23.66
CA ASP A 268 15.34 17.71 -22.41
C ASP A 268 15.09 16.35 -21.78
N PHE A 269 14.93 16.35 -20.45
CA PHE A 269 14.58 15.16 -19.70
C PHE A 269 13.14 15.21 -19.19
N TRP A 270 12.48 14.07 -19.33
CA TRP A 270 11.14 13.84 -18.82
C TRP A 270 11.14 12.55 -18.00
N VAL A 271 10.21 12.42 -17.07
CA VAL A 271 10.01 11.20 -16.30
C VAL A 271 8.52 10.91 -16.28
N SER A 272 8.14 9.71 -16.72
CA SER A 272 6.79 9.20 -16.47
C SER A 272 6.81 8.31 -15.23
N GLY A 273 5.84 8.54 -14.34
CA GLY A 273 5.61 7.78 -13.12
C GLY A 273 4.28 7.04 -13.18
N THR A 274 4.31 5.72 -13.24
CA THR A 274 3.13 4.86 -13.19
C THR A 274 2.99 4.25 -11.81
N SER A 275 1.85 4.43 -11.16
CA SER A 275 1.61 3.88 -9.81
C SER A 275 0.59 2.74 -9.82
N LEU A 276 0.86 1.71 -9.03
CA LEU A 276 -0.05 0.61 -8.71
C LEU A 276 -0.31 0.62 -7.21
N ASN A 277 -1.49 1.09 -6.80
CA ASN A 277 -1.90 1.11 -5.39
C ASN A 277 -1.99 -0.33 -4.85
N ARG A 278 -1.41 -0.57 -3.67
CA ARG A 278 -1.51 -1.83 -2.92
C ARG A 278 -2.51 -1.71 -1.78
N SER A 279 -2.41 -0.65 -1.00
CA SER A 279 -3.35 -0.33 0.07
C SER A 279 -3.35 1.16 0.38
N ARG A 280 -4.45 1.63 0.97
CA ARG A 280 -4.62 3.02 1.42
C ARG A 280 -5.59 3.10 2.59
N ARG A 281 -5.32 3.95 3.57
CA ARG A 281 -6.18 4.19 4.73
C ARG A 281 -5.95 5.58 5.30
N ALA A 282 -7.00 6.21 5.83
CA ALA A 282 -6.88 7.40 6.67
C ALA A 282 -6.26 7.04 8.03
N LEU A 283 -5.17 7.70 8.41
CA LEU A 283 -4.69 7.71 9.78
C LEU A 283 -5.77 8.27 10.69
N ARG A 284 -6.03 7.53 11.77
CA ARG A 284 -6.94 7.98 12.81
C ARG A 284 -6.25 9.12 13.54
N SER A 285 -6.96 10.23 13.74
CA SER A 285 -6.54 11.17 14.77
C SER A 285 -6.53 10.42 16.10
N ALA A 286 -5.45 10.55 16.86
CA ALA A 286 -5.47 10.15 18.26
C ALA A 286 -6.60 10.97 18.92
N ARG A 287 -7.65 10.28 19.38
CA ARG A 287 -8.63 10.86 20.29
C ARG A 287 -8.06 10.83 21.69
#